data_AF-A0A8S3EY15-F1
#
_entry.id   AF-A0A8S3EY15-F1
#
_cell.length_a   1.000
_cell.length_b   1.000
_cell.length_c   1.000
_cell.angle_alpha   90.00
_cell.angle_beta   90.00
_cell.angle_gamma   90.00
#
_symmetry.space_group_name_H-M   'P 1'
#
loop_
_entity.id
_entity.type
_entity.pdbx_description
1 polymer ?
#
loop_
_entity_poly.entity_id
_entity_poly.type
_entity_poly.pdbx_seq_one_letter_code
_entity_poly.pdbx_strand_id
1 'polypeptide(L)'
;MLSIVNDRLGSIELFDRNALMLCASKVASTTGDLRTVFDVCRQSMELATDSPAKANVSVTQMMEVFTISTQNTNSSDHIQTKSLPTFEKLLLCSLIVCMRANKKRVCTRAKLLMVFHDLCEKHKLPSTDGLEFEGLIDALEAHGLIKIAPSKSKIKQDDQIHGKVEENVLIDALQDQTLLGMVLHN
;
A
#
# COMPACT_ATOMS: atom_id res chain seq x y z
N MET A 1 16.45 -25.67 6.48
CA MET A 1 15.40 -24.77 7.02
C MET A 1 14.08 -25.52 7.20
N LEU A 2 13.49 -26.05 6.13
CA LEU A 2 12.23 -26.80 6.15
C LEU A 2 12.14 -27.94 7.20
N SER A 3 13.19 -28.76 7.34
CA SER A 3 13.20 -29.86 8.32
C SER A 3 13.12 -29.36 9.77
N ILE A 4 13.70 -28.18 10.07
CA ILE A 4 13.69 -27.59 11.42
C ILE A 4 12.31 -27.02 11.72
N VAL A 5 11.70 -26.35 10.74
CA VAL A 5 10.34 -25.79 10.84
C VAL A 5 9.32 -26.93 11.03
N ASN A 6 9.46 -28.02 10.26
CA ASN A 6 8.56 -29.17 10.35
C ASN A 6 8.78 -30.00 11.63
N ASP A 7 10.00 -30.09 12.16
CA ASP A 7 10.26 -30.72 13.46
C ASP A 7 9.62 -29.96 14.62
N ARG A 8 9.59 -28.62 14.55
CA ARG A 8 9.09 -27.76 15.64
C ARG A 8 7.60 -27.42 15.53
N LEU A 9 7.08 -27.18 14.32
CA LEU A 9 5.68 -26.81 14.09
C LEU A 9 4.85 -27.92 13.43
N GLY A 10 5.47 -28.95 12.85
CA GLY A 10 4.73 -30.01 12.14
C GLY A 10 3.87 -30.88 13.04
N SER A 11 4.08 -30.85 14.36
CA SER A 11 3.23 -31.49 15.37
C SER A 11 2.02 -30.63 15.80
N ILE A 12 1.93 -29.39 15.32
CA ILE A 12 0.87 -28.44 15.70
C ILE A 12 -0.17 -28.41 14.56
N GLU A 13 -1.37 -28.95 14.79
CA GLU A 13 -2.48 -28.97 13.81
C GLU A 13 -3.06 -27.59 13.44
N LEU A 14 -2.40 -26.51 13.87
CA LEU A 14 -2.78 -25.13 13.55
C LEU A 14 -2.34 -24.69 12.16
N PHE A 15 -1.37 -25.37 11.55
CA PHE A 15 -0.81 -24.97 10.25
C PHE A 15 -1.02 -26.04 9.19
N ASP A 16 -1.42 -25.62 7.98
CA ASP A 16 -1.36 -26.49 6.82
C ASP A 16 0.10 -26.83 6.49
N ARG A 17 0.37 -28.11 6.24
CA ARG A 17 1.72 -28.58 5.90
C ARG A 17 2.27 -27.85 4.66
N ASN A 18 1.43 -27.58 3.67
CA ASN A 18 1.81 -26.85 2.47
C ASN A 18 2.12 -25.38 2.79
N ALA A 19 1.42 -24.76 3.74
CA ALA A 19 1.71 -23.39 4.19
C ALA A 19 3.10 -23.28 4.83
N LEU A 20 3.44 -24.20 5.73
CA LEU A 20 4.77 -24.25 6.35
C LEU A 20 5.87 -24.48 5.31
N MET A 21 5.66 -25.41 4.37
CA MET A 21 6.64 -25.71 3.32
C MET A 21 6.89 -24.49 2.41
N LEU A 22 5.82 -23.83 1.98
CA LEU A 22 5.91 -22.67 1.09
C LEU A 22 6.55 -21.47 1.81
N CYS A 23 6.16 -21.19 3.05
CA CYS A 23 6.77 -20.12 3.83
C CYS A 23 8.26 -20.36 4.06
N ALA A 24 8.65 -21.55 4.50
CA ALA A 24 10.06 -21.89 4.73
C ALA A 24 10.89 -21.81 3.43
N SER A 25 10.34 -22.25 2.29
CA SER A 25 11.00 -22.13 0.99
C SER A 25 11.14 -20.66 0.54
N LYS A 26 10.09 -19.86 0.75
CA LYS A 26 10.08 -18.44 0.39
C LYS A 26 11.06 -17.64 1.24
N VAL A 27 11.06 -17.86 2.55
CA VAL A 27 12.00 -17.23 3.49
C VAL A 27 13.43 -17.66 3.19
N ALA A 28 13.68 -18.95 2.94
CA ALA A 28 15.00 -19.45 2.55
C ALA A 28 15.52 -18.78 1.26
N SER A 29 14.63 -18.48 0.31
CA SER A 29 14.98 -17.82 -0.95
C SER A 29 15.19 -16.31 -0.80
N THR A 30 14.50 -15.65 0.13
CA THR A 30 14.54 -14.19 0.29
C THR A 30 15.53 -13.74 1.35
N THR A 31 15.41 -14.22 2.59
CA THR A 31 16.22 -13.77 3.73
C THR A 31 17.19 -14.83 4.22
N GLY A 32 16.87 -16.11 4.06
CA GLY A 32 17.69 -17.22 4.56
C GLY A 32 17.73 -17.35 6.09
N ASP A 33 17.06 -16.48 6.85
CA ASP A 33 17.04 -16.52 8.32
C ASP A 33 15.82 -17.30 8.84
N LEU A 34 16.10 -18.23 9.75
CA LEU A 34 15.11 -19.08 10.39
C LEU A 34 14.25 -18.30 11.41
N ARG A 35 14.75 -17.19 11.96
CA ARG A 35 14.01 -16.30 12.86
C ARG A 35 12.81 -15.67 12.16
N THR A 36 13.02 -15.18 10.93
CA THR A 36 11.95 -14.60 10.11
C THR A 36 10.83 -15.61 9.84
N VAL A 37 11.16 -16.88 9.65
CA VAL A 37 10.14 -17.94 9.49
C VAL A 37 9.25 -18.01 10.73
N PHE A 38 9.86 -18.05 11.93
CA PHE A 38 9.10 -18.16 13.18
C PHE A 38 8.30 -16.90 13.52
N ASP A 39 8.83 -15.72 13.22
CA ASP A 39 8.10 -14.47 13.39
C ASP A 39 6.85 -14.43 12.49
N VAL A 40 6.99 -14.88 11.24
CA VAL A 40 5.85 -15.01 10.31
C VAL A 40 4.86 -16.06 10.80
N CYS A 41 5.30 -17.22 11.31
CA CYS A 41 4.41 -18.22 11.90
C CYS A 41 3.58 -17.63 13.06
N ARG A 42 4.23 -16.90 13.96
CA ARG A 42 3.59 -16.30 15.14
C ARG A 42 2.55 -15.26 14.74
N GLN A 43 2.93 -14.31 13.89
CA GLN A 43 2.04 -13.24 13.47
C GLN A 43 0.87 -13.75 12.61
N SER A 44 1.08 -14.83 11.85
CA SER A 44 0.00 -15.51 11.11
C SER A 44 -1.02 -16.16 12.03
N MET A 45 -0.59 -16.66 13.19
CA MET A 45 -1.49 -17.20 14.20
C MET A 45 -2.34 -16.10 14.84
N GLU A 46 -1.74 -14.95 15.16
CA GLU A 46 -2.45 -13.79 15.72
C GLU A 46 -3.54 -13.27 14.75
N LEU A 47 -3.24 -13.19 13.45
CA LEU A 47 -4.25 -12.81 12.45
C LEU A 47 -5.32 -13.88 12.22
N ALA A 48 -4.98 -15.17 12.38
CA ALA A 48 -5.96 -16.25 12.28
C ALA A 48 -6.95 -16.25 13.46
N THR A 49 -6.54 -15.77 14.64
CA THR A 49 -7.41 -15.71 15.83
C THR A 49 -8.52 -14.66 15.74
N ASP A 50 -8.42 -13.67 14.85
CA ASP A 50 -9.47 -12.67 14.65
C ASP A 50 -10.70 -13.24 13.90
N SER A 51 -10.56 -14.41 13.25
CA SER A 51 -11.65 -15.09 12.54
C SER A 51 -12.01 -16.42 13.23
N PRO A 52 -13.09 -16.48 14.04
CA PRO A 52 -13.36 -17.61 14.95
C PRO A 52 -13.79 -18.93 14.27
N ALA A 53 -13.74 -19.02 12.95
CA ALA A 53 -14.27 -20.16 12.18
C ALA A 53 -13.23 -21.02 11.46
N LYS A 54 -11.93 -20.68 11.50
CA LYS A 54 -10.87 -21.48 10.85
C LYS A 54 -9.63 -21.58 11.73
N ALA A 55 -9.51 -22.69 12.44
CA ALA A 55 -8.35 -23.02 13.27
C ALA A 55 -7.07 -23.34 12.45
N ASN A 56 -7.11 -23.22 11.13
CA ASN A 56 -5.99 -23.50 10.25
C ASN A 56 -5.43 -22.23 9.57
N VAL A 57 -4.15 -21.96 9.81
CA VAL A 57 -3.42 -20.91 9.10
C VAL A 57 -3.24 -21.35 7.65
N SER A 58 -3.86 -20.61 6.75
CA SER A 58 -3.77 -20.84 5.30
C SER A 58 -2.47 -20.27 4.70
N VAL A 59 -2.08 -20.80 3.53
CA VAL A 59 -0.93 -20.30 2.75
C VAL A 59 -1.04 -18.79 2.50
N THR A 60 -2.25 -18.31 2.19
CA THR A 60 -2.51 -16.90 1.88
C THR A 60 -2.20 -15.99 3.06
N GLN A 61 -2.68 -16.34 4.26
CA GLN A 61 -2.43 -15.56 5.47
C GLN A 61 -0.93 -15.52 5.81
N MET A 62 -0.24 -16.65 5.66
CA MET A 62 1.19 -16.73 5.95
C MET A 62 2.04 -15.92 4.96
N MET A 63 1.62 -15.84 3.69
CA MET A 63 2.26 -15.00 2.67
C MET A 63 1.97 -13.51 2.86
N GLU A 64 0.76 -13.16 3.29
CA GLU A 64 0.39 -11.79 3.64
C GLU A 64 1.26 -11.28 4.80
N VAL A 65 1.38 -12.07 5.86
CA VAL A 65 2.24 -11.76 7.00
C VAL A 65 3.71 -11.71 6.60
N PHE A 66 4.19 -12.65 5.78
CA PHE A 66 5.55 -12.62 5.26
C PHE A 66 5.85 -11.31 4.52
N THR A 67 4.88 -10.83 3.76
CA THR A 67 4.98 -9.57 3.02
C THR A 67 5.11 -8.40 3.99
N ILE A 68 4.23 -8.30 4.99
CA ILE A 68 4.26 -7.23 6.00
C ILE A 68 5.56 -7.27 6.83
N SER A 69 5.98 -8.45 7.27
CA SER A 69 7.14 -8.66 8.15
C SER A 69 8.47 -8.40 7.41
N THR A 70 8.56 -8.79 6.13
CA THR A 70 9.75 -8.54 5.29
C THR A 70 9.84 -7.09 4.80
N GLN A 71 8.69 -6.45 4.52
CA GLN A 71 8.62 -5.07 4.04
C GLN A 71 9.13 -4.04 5.05
N ASN A 72 9.19 -4.37 6.35
CA ASN A 72 9.69 -3.45 7.35
C ASN A 72 11.22 -3.28 7.32
N THR A 73 11.95 -4.03 6.48
CA THR A 73 13.43 -3.97 6.51
C THR A 73 14.10 -3.31 5.31
N ASN A 74 13.79 -3.51 4.02
CA ASN A 74 14.74 -3.04 2.98
C ASN A 74 14.25 -2.83 1.53
N SER A 75 13.03 -2.39 1.21
CA SER A 75 12.73 -2.04 -0.21
C SER A 75 11.65 -0.98 -0.41
N SER A 76 12.07 0.15 -1.00
CA SER A 76 11.28 1.30 -1.46
C SER A 76 10.48 1.03 -2.75
N ASP A 77 10.23 -0.22 -3.15
CA ASP A 77 9.70 -0.56 -4.49
C ASP A 77 8.46 -1.48 -4.48
N HIS A 78 7.85 -1.68 -3.32
CA HIS A 78 6.51 -2.29 -3.28
C HIS A 78 5.62 -1.49 -2.35
N ILE A 79 4.68 -0.76 -2.94
CA ILE A 79 3.67 -0.02 -2.21
C ILE A 79 2.91 -1.05 -1.38
N GLN A 80 3.03 -0.96 -0.06
CA GLN A 80 2.17 -1.67 0.85
C GLN A 80 0.73 -1.33 0.50
N THR A 81 0.00 -2.30 -0.01
CA THR A 81 -1.45 -2.25 -0.18
C THR A 81 -2.13 -2.41 1.18
N LYS A 82 -1.71 -1.61 2.17
CA LYS A 82 -2.59 -1.30 3.29
C LYS A 82 -3.74 -0.51 2.67
N SER A 83 -4.97 -0.89 2.99
CA SER A 83 -6.16 -0.17 2.52
C SER A 83 -6.02 1.31 2.86
N LEU A 84 -5.65 2.12 1.87
CA LEU A 84 -5.52 3.56 2.03
C LEU A 84 -6.88 4.12 2.47
N PRO A 85 -6.92 5.06 3.43
CA PRO A 85 -8.13 5.80 3.77
C PRO A 85 -8.81 6.35 2.51
N THR A 86 -10.14 6.43 2.51
CA THR A 86 -10.94 6.85 1.34
C THR A 86 -10.45 8.17 0.73
N PHE A 87 -10.05 9.13 1.57
CA PHE A 87 -9.51 10.42 1.12
C PHE A 87 -8.12 10.32 0.48
N GLU A 88 -7.24 9.44 0.96
CA GLU A 88 -5.92 9.22 0.34
C GLU A 88 -6.07 8.56 -1.04
N LYS A 89 -7.00 7.59 -1.17
CA LYS A 89 -7.34 6.98 -2.47
C LYS A 89 -7.86 8.00 -3.46
N LEU A 90 -8.71 8.92 -3.01
CA LEU A 90 -9.28 9.96 -3.85
C LEU A 90 -8.23 10.99 -4.28
N LEU A 91 -7.31 11.34 -3.37
CA LEU A 91 -6.19 12.21 -3.70
C LEU A 91 -5.22 11.55 -4.69
N LEU A 92 -4.97 10.26 -4.52
CA LEU A 92 -4.21 9.44 -5.47
C LEU A 92 -4.87 9.42 -6.86
N CYS A 93 -6.20 9.28 -6.93
CA CYS A 93 -6.96 9.40 -8.19
C CYS A 93 -6.80 10.77 -8.83
N SER A 94 -6.92 11.82 -8.02
CA SER A 94 -6.78 13.22 -8.46
C SER A 94 -5.40 13.46 -9.06
N LEU A 95 -4.36 12.85 -8.46
CA LEU A 95 -3.00 12.90 -8.96
C LEU A 95 -2.87 12.19 -10.31
N ILE A 96 -3.41 10.97 -10.44
CA ILE A 96 -3.36 10.21 -11.70
C ILE A 96 -4.03 10.99 -12.84
N VAL A 97 -5.21 11.59 -12.58
CA VAL A 97 -5.91 12.44 -13.57
C VAL A 97 -5.05 13.65 -13.97
N CYS A 98 -4.43 14.33 -13.00
CA CYS A 98 -3.53 15.46 -13.26
C CYS A 98 -2.28 15.07 -14.06
N MET A 99 -1.73 13.88 -13.80
CA MET A 99 -0.57 13.34 -14.50
C MET A 99 -0.91 12.95 -15.93
N ARG A 100 -2.10 12.40 -16.20
CA ARG A 100 -2.56 12.11 -17.58
C ARG A 100 -2.73 13.37 -18.43
N ALA A 101 -3.19 14.46 -17.82
CA ALA A 101 -3.32 15.75 -18.51
C ALA A 101 -1.96 16.36 -18.90
N ASN A 102 -0.85 15.95 -18.29
CA ASN A 102 0.48 16.54 -18.51
C ASN A 102 1.54 15.48 -18.86
N LYS A 103 2.15 15.56 -20.05
CA LYS A 103 3.25 14.66 -20.47
C LYS A 103 4.45 14.59 -19.49
N LYS A 104 4.58 15.55 -18.58
CA LYS A 104 5.72 15.68 -17.65
C LYS A 104 5.48 15.12 -16.23
N ARG A 105 4.38 14.39 -15.97
CA ARG A 105 4.11 13.77 -14.65
C ARG A 105 4.22 14.76 -13.47
N VAL A 106 3.85 16.02 -13.73
CA VAL A 106 3.95 17.12 -12.77
C VAL A 106 2.60 17.85 -12.71
N CYS A 107 2.19 18.20 -11.51
CA CYS A 107 0.98 18.99 -11.26
C CYS A 107 1.26 20.04 -10.19
N THR A 108 0.64 21.22 -10.30
CA THR A 108 0.70 22.23 -9.25
C THR A 108 -0.25 21.87 -8.10
N ARG A 109 0.13 22.17 -6.86
CA ARG A 109 -0.72 21.97 -5.67
C ARG A 109 -2.13 22.54 -5.83
N ALA A 110 -2.26 23.75 -6.39
CA ALA A 110 -3.55 24.37 -6.73
C ALA A 110 -4.44 23.48 -7.61
N LYS A 111 -3.85 22.91 -8.66
CA LYS A 111 -4.56 22.12 -9.66
C LYS A 111 -4.97 20.76 -9.11
N LEU A 112 -4.11 20.15 -8.30
CA LEU A 112 -4.44 18.90 -7.61
C LEU A 112 -5.61 19.10 -6.64
N LEU A 113 -5.62 20.19 -5.87
CA LEU A 113 -6.71 20.51 -4.94
C LEU A 113 -8.05 20.71 -5.67
N MET A 114 -8.05 21.41 -6.81
CA MET A 114 -9.27 21.59 -7.61
C MET A 114 -9.83 20.25 -8.13
N VAL A 115 -8.97 19.39 -8.68
CA VAL A 115 -9.38 18.06 -9.18
C VAL A 115 -9.88 17.17 -8.03
N PHE A 116 -9.25 17.28 -6.86
CA PHE A 116 -9.67 16.58 -5.65
C PHE A 116 -11.06 17.02 -5.17
N HIS A 117 -11.36 18.31 -5.14
CA HIS A 117 -12.72 18.78 -4.79
C HIS A 117 -13.79 18.31 -5.78
N ASP A 118 -13.51 18.36 -7.09
CA ASP A 118 -14.43 17.85 -8.12
C ASP A 118 -14.72 16.35 -7.94
N LEU A 119 -13.68 15.57 -7.59
CA LEU A 119 -13.82 14.15 -7.25
C LEU A 119 -14.59 13.95 -5.94
N CYS A 120 -14.35 14.75 -4.90
CA CYS A 120 -15.13 14.69 -3.65
C CYS A 120 -16.62 14.93 -3.90
N GLU A 121 -16.96 15.92 -4.72
CA GLU A 121 -18.36 16.25 -5.05
C GLU A 121 -19.03 15.10 -5.81
N LYS A 122 -18.37 14.53 -6.82
CA LYS A 122 -18.87 13.36 -7.57
C LYS A 122 -19.07 12.13 -6.66
N HIS A 123 -18.22 11.96 -5.65
CA HIS A 123 -18.32 10.89 -4.66
C HIS A 123 -19.26 11.18 -3.49
N LYS A 124 -19.90 12.36 -3.45
CA LYS A 124 -20.74 12.82 -2.33
C LYS A 124 -20.01 12.80 -0.99
N LEU A 125 -18.70 13.05 -1.01
CA LEU A 125 -17.87 13.16 0.18
C LEU A 125 -17.85 14.62 0.67
N PRO A 126 -17.74 14.84 1.99
CA PRO A 126 -17.67 16.18 2.54
C PRO A 126 -16.41 16.89 2.05
N SER A 127 -16.53 18.20 1.85
CA SER A 127 -15.42 19.07 1.47
C SER A 127 -14.37 19.06 2.58
N THR A 128 -13.17 18.63 2.24
CA THR A 128 -11.99 18.58 3.12
C THR A 128 -11.42 19.98 3.33
N ASP A 129 -11.00 20.30 4.56
CA ASP A 129 -10.36 21.57 4.91
C ASP A 129 -8.91 21.64 4.40
N GLY A 130 -8.36 22.84 4.25
CA GLY A 130 -7.00 23.04 3.74
C GLY A 130 -5.92 22.31 4.55
N LEU A 131 -6.08 22.17 5.86
CA LEU A 131 -5.16 21.43 6.73
C LEU A 131 -5.21 19.92 6.51
N GLU A 132 -6.40 19.37 6.27
CA GLU A 132 -6.57 17.94 5.98
C GLU A 132 -5.96 17.61 4.60
N PHE A 133 -6.09 18.51 3.62
CA PHE A 133 -5.41 18.37 2.34
C PHE A 133 -3.88 18.36 2.47
N GLU A 134 -3.30 19.22 3.32
CA GLU A 134 -1.85 19.16 3.60
C GLU A 134 -1.43 17.80 4.17
N GLY A 135 -2.18 17.29 5.16
CA GLY A 135 -1.89 15.99 5.77
C GLY A 135 -1.95 14.82 4.79
N LEU A 136 -2.91 14.84 3.85
CA LEU A 136 -3.02 13.80 2.81
C LEU A 136 -1.85 13.84 1.81
N ILE A 137 -1.34 15.04 1.50
CA ILE A 137 -0.16 15.21 0.65
C ILE A 137 1.10 14.72 1.38
N ASP A 138 1.26 15.05 2.66
CA ASP A 138 2.38 14.59 3.47
C ASP A 138 2.36 13.05 3.61
N ALA A 139 1.18 12.45 3.75
CA ALA A 139 1.00 11.00 3.75
C ALA A 139 1.48 10.39 2.41
N LEU A 140 1.01 10.89 1.27
CA LEU A 140 1.44 10.42 -0.05
C LEU A 140 2.96 10.56 -0.28
N GLU A 141 3.58 11.60 0.27
CA GLU A 141 5.04 11.77 0.25
C GLU A 141 5.74 10.74 1.15
N ALA A 142 5.22 10.46 2.34
CA ALA A 142 5.72 9.43 3.24
C ALA A 142 5.60 8.01 2.65
N HIS A 143 4.55 7.77 1.86
CA HIS A 143 4.40 6.53 1.07
C HIS A 143 5.37 6.46 -0.12
N GLY A 144 6.14 7.52 -0.39
CA GLY A 144 7.11 7.58 -1.48
C GLY A 144 6.49 7.67 -2.87
N LEU A 145 5.22 8.05 -2.97
CA LEU A 145 4.48 8.12 -4.24
C LEU A 145 4.73 9.42 -4.98
N ILE A 146 4.91 10.50 -4.23
CA ILE A 146 5.11 11.85 -4.75
C ILE A 146 6.36 12.49 -4.18
N LYS A 147 6.81 13.55 -4.85
CA LYS A 147 7.85 14.45 -4.39
C LYS A 147 7.37 15.88 -4.56
N ILE A 148 7.46 16.68 -3.51
CA ILE A 148 7.09 18.09 -3.56
C ILE A 148 8.34 18.91 -3.88
N ALA A 149 8.25 19.74 -4.92
CA ALA A 149 9.29 20.68 -5.33
C ALA A 149 8.79 22.11 -5.10
N PRO A 150 9.40 22.86 -4.17
CA PRO A 150 8.97 24.21 -3.87
C PRO A 150 9.19 25.13 -5.08
N SER A 151 8.20 25.98 -5.36
CA SER A 151 8.29 26.96 -6.44
C SER A 151 9.16 28.17 -6.03
N LYS A 152 9.58 28.97 -7.01
CA LYS A 152 10.32 30.22 -6.76
C LYS A 152 9.45 31.28 -6.08
N SER A 153 8.14 31.13 -6.15
CA SER A 153 7.14 31.96 -5.48
C SER A 153 7.03 31.57 -4.00
N LYS A 154 6.89 32.54 -3.09
CA LYS A 154 6.69 32.30 -1.64
C LYS A 154 5.33 31.67 -1.27
N ILE A 155 4.54 31.24 -2.26
CA ILE A 155 3.16 30.75 -2.11
C ILE A 155 3.17 29.24 -2.31
N LYS A 156 2.87 28.47 -1.25
CA LYS A 156 2.81 27.00 -1.27
C LYS A 156 1.90 26.41 -2.35
N GLN A 157 0.89 27.16 -2.76
CA GLN A 157 -0.08 26.74 -3.77
C GLN A 157 0.53 26.56 -5.16
N ASP A 158 1.69 27.18 -5.41
CA ASP A 158 2.45 27.12 -6.67
C ASP A 158 3.47 25.97 -6.68
N ASP A 159 3.63 25.26 -5.56
CA ASP A 159 4.56 24.14 -5.45
C ASP A 159 4.17 23.02 -6.42
N GLN A 160 5.20 22.41 -7.00
CA GLN A 160 5.04 21.36 -8.00
C GLN A 160 5.10 20.00 -7.32
N ILE A 161 4.09 19.19 -7.58
CA ILE A 161 3.98 17.81 -7.12
C ILE A 161 4.38 16.93 -8.30
N HIS A 162 5.47 16.19 -8.11
CA HIS A 162 6.01 15.25 -9.08
C HIS A 162 5.64 13.84 -8.65
N GLY A 163 5.05 13.04 -9.56
CA GLY A 163 4.87 11.61 -9.31
C GLY A 163 6.23 10.91 -9.39
N LYS A 164 6.64 10.25 -8.30
CA LYS A 164 7.91 9.52 -8.21
C LYS A 164 7.81 8.13 -8.86
N VAL A 165 6.62 7.55 -8.85
CA VAL A 165 6.33 6.22 -9.36
C VAL A 165 5.59 6.26 -10.70
N GLU A 166 5.55 5.12 -11.38
CA GLU A 166 4.79 4.97 -12.62
C GLU A 166 3.28 4.93 -12.38
N GLU A 167 2.52 5.27 -13.41
CA GLU A 167 1.05 5.26 -13.35
C GLU A 167 0.49 3.88 -12.97
N ASN A 168 1.04 2.81 -13.53
CA ASN A 168 0.61 1.43 -13.20
C ASN A 168 0.77 1.11 -11.72
N VAL A 169 1.81 1.67 -11.09
CA VAL A 169 2.11 1.46 -9.67
C VAL A 169 1.14 2.26 -8.79
N LEU A 170 0.74 3.47 -9.23
CA LEU A 170 -0.33 4.25 -8.58
C LEU A 170 -1.70 3.56 -8.70
N ILE A 171 -1.99 2.98 -9.87
CA ILE A 171 -3.22 2.22 -10.16
C ILE A 171 -3.28 0.97 -9.28
N ASP A 172 -2.18 0.24 -9.15
CA ASP A 172 -2.09 -0.95 -8.29
C ASP A 172 -2.30 -0.60 -6.80
N ALA A 173 -1.75 0.53 -6.36
CA ALA A 173 -1.93 1.04 -5.00
C ALA A 173 -3.37 1.47 -4.66
N LEU A 174 -4.15 1.87 -5.66
CA LEU A 174 -5.52 2.35 -5.46
C LEU A 174 -6.45 1.22 -4.98
N GLN A 175 -6.27 0.01 -5.50
CA GLN A 175 -7.05 -1.19 -5.20
C GLN A 175 -8.59 -0.97 -5.14
N ASP A 176 -9.12 -0.04 -5.92
CA ASP A 176 -10.54 0.35 -5.90
C ASP A 176 -11.08 0.40 -7.32
N GLN A 177 -11.90 -0.59 -7.69
CA GLN A 177 -12.43 -0.73 -9.04
C GLN A 177 -13.37 0.41 -9.46
N THR A 178 -14.06 1.03 -8.50
CA THR A 178 -14.99 2.13 -8.77
C THR A 178 -14.22 3.41 -9.10
N LEU A 179 -13.21 3.73 -8.30
CA LEU A 179 -12.31 4.85 -8.54
C LEU A 179 -11.48 4.65 -9.82
N LEU A 180 -11.02 3.42 -10.08
CA LEU A 180 -10.32 3.06 -11.31
C LEU A 180 -11.16 3.37 -12.56
N GLY A 181 -12.45 3.03 -12.52
CA GLY A 181 -13.39 3.27 -13.60
C GLY A 181 -13.51 4.75 -13.93
N MET A 182 -13.58 5.62 -12.91
CA MET A 182 -13.64 7.07 -13.12
C MET A 182 -12.34 7.65 -13.66
N VAL A 183 -11.19 7.20 -13.15
CA VAL A 183 -9.90 7.67 -13.64
C VAL A 183 -9.69 7.23 -15.10
N LEU A 184 -10.07 6.00 -15.48
CA LEU A 184 -9.93 5.46 -16.83
C LEU A 184 -10.91 6.01 -17.87
N HIS A 185 -12.08 6.49 -17.46
CA HIS A 185 -13.10 7.04 -18.37
C HIS A 185 -13.10 8.56 -18.49
N ASN A 186 -12.18 9.26 -17.81
CA ASN A 186 -12.02 10.72 -17.85
C ASN A 186 -10.75 11.12 -18.60
#